data_AF-A0A508ATC0-F1
#
_entry.id   AF-A0A508ATC0-F1
#
_cell.length_a   1.000
_cell.length_b   1.000
_cell.length_c   1.000
_cell.angle_alpha   90.00
_cell.angle_beta   90.00
_cell.angle_gamma   90.00
#
_symmetry.space_group_name_H-M   'P 1'
#
loop_
_entity.id
_entity.type
_entity.pdbx_description
1 polymer ?
#
loop_
_entity_poly.entity_id
_entity_poly.type
_entity_poly.pdbx_seq_one_letter_code
_entity_poly.pdbx_strand_id
1 'polypeptide(L)' 'MTVLLLLIPLSLGLLVAAIWAFVWAVRKGQFDDLDTPALDILREDPLPRPRNTPEANATPDGDRNDGAA' A
#
# COMPACT_ATOMS: atom_id res chain seq x y z
N MET A 1 -15.24 45.53 -15.30
CA MET A 1 -14.43 45.83 -14.10
C MET A 1 -14.88 45.10 -12.84
N THR A 2 -16.02 44.38 -12.85
CA THR A 2 -16.53 43.61 -11.71
C THR A 2 -15.83 42.27 -11.50
N VAL A 3 -15.32 41.65 -12.58
CA VAL A 3 -14.68 40.33 -12.53
C VAL A 3 -13.41 40.32 -11.68
N LEU A 4 -12.63 41.40 -11.67
CA LEU A 4 -11.45 41.51 -10.79
C LEU A 4 -11.84 41.41 -9.32
N LEU A 5 -12.96 42.02 -8.92
CA LEU A 5 -13.45 41.98 -7.54
C LEU A 5 -13.86 40.57 -7.10
N LEU A 6 -14.21 39.68 -8.04
CA LEU A 6 -14.50 38.28 -7.78
C LEU A 6 -13.26 37.38 -7.85
N LEU A 7 -12.34 37.67 -8.78
CA LEU A 7 -11.10 36.90 -8.96
C LEU A 7 -10.09 37.10 -7.83
N ILE A 8 -10.00 38.29 -7.25
CA ILE A 8 -9.08 38.58 -6.13
C ILE A 8 -9.38 37.70 -4.89
N PRO A 9 -10.60 37.67 -4.33
CA PRO A 9 -10.89 36.84 -3.17
C PRO A 9 -10.84 35.34 -3.52
N LEU A 10 -11.24 34.97 -4.74
CA LEU A 10 -11.16 33.59 -5.20
C LEU A 10 -9.71 33.10 -5.24
N SER A 11 -8.79 33.87 -5.84
CA SER A 11 -7.37 33.50 -5.91
C SER A 11 -6.72 33.46 -4.53
N LEU A 12 -7.07 34.40 -3.63
CA LEU A 12 -6.62 34.38 -2.25
C LEU A 12 -7.11 33.13 -1.51
N GLY A 13 -8.38 32.75 -1.72
CA GLY A 13 -8.95 31.53 -1.17
C GLY A 13 -8.24 30.28 -1.66
N LEU A 14 -7.97 30.18 -2.96
CA LEU A 14 -7.19 29.08 -3.53
C LEU A 14 -5.76 29.03 -2.98
N LEU A 15 -5.10 30.17 -2.80
CA LEU A 15 -3.77 30.25 -2.21
C LEU A 15 -3.75 29.74 -0.77
N VAL A 16 -4.70 30.18 0.05
CA VAL A 16 -4.85 29.72 1.44
C VAL A 16 -5.14 28.21 1.48
N ALA A 17 -6.03 27.72 0.62
CA ALA A 17 -6.35 26.30 0.52
C ALA A 17 -5.13 25.47 0.13
N ALA A 18 -4.31 25.94 -0.81
CA ALA A 18 -3.08 25.28 -1.23
C ALA A 18 -2.05 25.21 -0.09
N ILE A 19 -1.83 26.32 0.62
CA ILE A 19 -0.93 26.35 1.79
C ILE A 19 -1.44 25.40 2.89
N TRP A 20 -2.73 25.42 3.18
CA TRP A 20 -3.33 24.55 4.19
C TRP A 20 -3.19 23.07 3.82
N ALA A 21 -3.47 22.70 2.56
CA ALA A 21 -3.30 21.35 2.06
C ALA A 21 -1.83 20.89 2.14
N PHE A 22 -0.89 21.78 1.78
CA PHE A 22 0.55 21.50 1.89
C PHE A 22 0.98 21.23 3.34
N VAL A 23 0.61 22.12 4.27
CA VAL A 23 0.93 21.95 5.71
C VAL A 23 0.30 20.68 6.27
N TRP A 24 -0.95 20.38 5.89
CA TRP A 24 -1.61 19.14 6.30
C TRP A 24 -0.85 17.91 5.80
N ALA A 25 -0.44 17.90 4.53
CA ALA A 25 0.24 16.77 3.92
C ALA A 25 1.63 16.54 4.53
N VAL A 26 2.38 17.62 4.84
CA VAL A 26 3.65 17.54 5.58
C VAL A 26 3.44 16.96 6.97
N ARG A 27 2.43 17.44 7.72
CA ARG A 27 2.10 16.92 9.06
C ARG A 27 1.64 15.47 9.05
N LYS A 28 1.09 14.99 7.93
CA LYS A 28 0.66 13.61 7.74
C LYS A 28 1.83 12.64 7.52
N GLY A 29 3.06 13.14 7.42
CA GLY A 29 4.24 12.31 7.22
C GLY A 29 4.33 11.67 5.83
N GLN A 30 3.62 12.19 4.82
CA GLN A 30 3.66 11.59 3.46
C GLN A 30 5.06 11.64 2.80
N PHE A 31 5.97 12.44 3.37
CA PHE A 31 7.34 12.60 2.89
C PHE A 31 8.36 11.83 3.76
N ASP A 32 7.91 11.15 4.82
CA ASP A 32 8.77 10.41 5.75
C ASP A 32 9.20 9.04 5.17
N ASP A 33 8.46 8.53 4.18
CA ASP A 33 8.68 7.21 3.55
C ASP A 33 9.38 7.30 2.17
N LEU A 34 10.18 8.35 1.94
CA LEU A 34 10.98 8.47 0.71
C LEU A 34 12.26 7.62 0.74
N ASP A 35 12.66 7.12 1.92
CA ASP A 35 13.88 6.33 2.13
C ASP A 35 13.70 4.84 1.77
N THR A 36 12.48 4.31 1.93
CA THR A 36 12.14 2.91 1.65
C THR A 36 12.39 2.49 0.19
N PRO A 37 11.95 3.23 -0.84
CA PRO A 37 12.13 2.82 -2.24
C PRO A 37 13.59 2.90 -2.73
N ALA A 38 14.41 3.80 -2.17
CA ALA A 38 15.82 3.93 -2.58
C ALA A 38 16.69 2.77 -2.07
N LEU A 39 16.33 2.16 -0.94
CA LEU A 39 16.98 0.96 -0.42
C LEU A 39 16.43 -0.32 -1.05
N ASP A 40 15.21 -0.30 -1.58
CA ASP A 40 14.57 -1.43 -2.25
C ASP A 40 15.31 -1.88 -3.52
N ILE A 41 15.85 -0.94 -4.30
CA ILE A 41 16.61 -1.27 -5.52
C ILE A 41 17.94 -1.99 -5.24
N LEU A 42 18.50 -1.82 -4.03
CA LEU A 42 19.71 -2.50 -3.57
C LEU A 42 19.40 -3.72 -2.71
N ARG A 43 18.12 -3.94 -2.35
CA ARG A 43 17.69 -5.17 -1.68
C ARG A 43 17.53 -6.25 -2.73
N GLU A 44 18.44 -7.22 -2.70
CA GLU A 44 18.23 -8.52 -3.31
C GLU A 44 17.16 -9.26 -2.50
N ASP A 45 15.89 -8.84 -2.63
CA ASP A 45 14.80 -9.56 -2.00
C ASP A 45 14.86 -11.03 -2.46
N PRO A 46 14.90 -12.01 -1.54
CA PRO A 46 14.83 -13.40 -1.94
C PRO A 46 13.50 -13.57 -2.66
N LEU A 47 13.59 -13.83 -3.98
CA LEU A 47 12.47 -14.13 -4.84
C LEU A 47 11.47 -14.99 -4.06
N PRO A 48 10.15 -14.69 -4.11
CA PRO A 48 9.16 -15.49 -3.42
C PRO A 48 9.42 -16.95 -3.81
N ARG A 49 9.88 -17.75 -2.84
CA ARG A 49 10.19 -19.16 -3.10
C ARG A 49 8.91 -19.72 -3.71
N PRO A 50 8.94 -20.25 -4.95
CA PRO A 50 7.73 -20.80 -5.55
C PRO A 50 7.16 -21.77 -4.52
N ARG A 51 5.89 -21.57 -4.17
CA ARG A 51 5.16 -22.51 -3.34
C ARG A 51 5.15 -23.80 -4.14
N ASN A 52 6.14 -24.66 -3.88
CA ASN A 52 6.08 -26.08 -4.18
C ASN A 52 4.95 -26.58 -3.30
N THR A 53 3.70 -26.43 -3.76
CA THR A 53 2.56 -27.11 -3.18
C THR A 53 2.87 -28.60 -3.36
N PRO A 54 3.15 -29.37 -2.31
CA PRO A 54 3.19 -30.81 -2.42
C PRO A 54 1.72 -31.24 -2.46
N GLU A 55 1.08 -31.05 -3.61
CA GLU A 55 -0.18 -31.72 -3.94
C GLU A 55 0.16 -33.19 -4.27
N ALA A 56 0.66 -33.89 -3.26
CA ALA A 56 1.10 -35.28 -3.33
C ALA A 56 0.80 -36.03 -2.02
N ASN A 57 -0.24 -35.61 -1.29
CA ASN A 57 -0.82 -36.37 -0.20
C ASN A 57 -2.35 -36.38 -0.34
N ALA A 58 -2.82 -36.89 -1.47
CA ALA A 58 -4.19 -37.39 -1.60
C ALA A 58 -4.17 -38.92 -1.58
N THR A 59 -3.67 -39.51 -0.50
CA THR A 59 -4.03 -40.88 -0.11
C THR A 59 -4.01 -41.00 1.41
N PRO A 60 -5.15 -40.86 2.11
CA PRO A 60 -5.32 -41.49 3.40
C PRO A 60 -5.48 -43.00 3.15
N ASP A 61 -4.35 -43.72 3.16
CA ASP A 61 -4.34 -45.16 3.41
C ASP A 61 -4.67 -45.38 4.89
N GLY A 62 -5.60 -46.29 5.18
CA GLY A 62 -5.86 -46.69 6.57
C GLY A 62 -7.31 -46.94 6.98
N ASP A 63 -8.19 -47.42 6.09
CA ASP A 63 -9.37 -48.20 6.55
C ASP A 63 -8.93 -49.66 6.74
N ARG A 64 -8.16 -49.89 7.80
CA ARG A 64 -8.03 -51.20 8.44
C ARG A 64 -8.16 -50.92 9.91
N ASN A 65 -9.33 -51.22 10.47
CA ASN A 65 -9.47 -51.94 11.72
C ASN A 65 -10.96 -52.17 12.09
N ASP A 66 -11.29 -53.47 12.14
CA ASP A 66 -12.10 -54.11 13.19
C ASP A 66 -13.61 -54.28 12.94
N GLY A 67 -13.98 -55.46 12.42
CA GLY A 67 -15.38 -55.90 12.42
C GLY A 67 -15.61 -57.35 11.97
N ALA A 68 -15.71 -58.23 12.97
CA ALA A 68 -16.58 -59.42 13.01
C ALA A 68 -16.37 -60.58 12.01
N ALA A 69 -15.86 -61.71 12.52
CA ALA A 69 -16.58 -63.01 12.65
C ALA A 69 -15.59 -64.16 12.90
#